data_AF-A0A0Q7LKL3-F1
#
_entry.id   AF-A0A0Q7LKL3-F1
#
_cell.length_a   1.000
_cell.length_b   1.000
_cell.length_c   1.000
_cell.angle_alpha   90.00
_cell.angle_beta   90.00
_cell.angle_gamma   90.00
#
_symmetry.space_group_name_H-M   'P 1'
#
loop_
_entity.id
_entity.type
_entity.pdbx_description
1 polymer ?
#
loop_
_entity_poly.entity_id
_entity_poly.type
_entity_poly.pdbx_seq_one_letter_code
_entity_poly.pdbx_strand_id
1 'polypeptide(L)' 'MSTTKKLRLGPLPKLESTKLTFACSVSLKADLDRYAALYAQAYGEAVDATMLIPYMLETFMAGDRGFKRTQTKNEKAASA' A
#
# COMPACT_ATOMS: atom_id res chain seq x y z
N MET A 1 20.53 -22.55 -36.82
CA MET A 1 21.28 -21.70 -35.86
C MET A 1 20.56 -20.36 -35.74
N SER A 2 19.53 -20.26 -34.90
CA SER A 2 18.69 -19.06 -34.81
C SER A 2 19.25 -18.12 -33.75
N THR A 3 19.85 -17.01 -34.17
CA THR A 3 20.43 -15.99 -33.29
C THR A 3 19.31 -15.12 -32.70
N THR A 4 18.87 -15.46 -31.48
CA THR A 4 17.95 -14.63 -30.70
C THR A 4 18.62 -13.32 -30.34
N LYS A 5 18.17 -12.22 -30.97
CA LYS A 5 18.58 -10.85 -30.65
C LYS A 5 18.19 -10.56 -29.19
N LYS A 6 19.14 -10.62 -28.26
CA LYS A 6 18.97 -10.14 -26.87
C LYS A 6 18.70 -8.63 -26.93
N LEU A 7 17.49 -8.23 -26.58
CA LEU A 7 17.14 -6.83 -26.38
C LEU A 7 18.04 -6.26 -25.26
N ARG A 8 18.47 -5.00 -25.41
CA ARG A 8 19.28 -4.29 -24.39
C ARG A 8 18.50 -4.08 -23.08
N LEU A 9 17.18 -4.11 -23.18
CA LEU A 9 16.28 -4.14 -22.03
C LEU A 9 16.05 -5.59 -21.63
N GLY A 10 16.49 -5.95 -20.42
CA GLY A 10 16.16 -7.22 -19.79
C GLY A 10 14.67 -7.32 -19.46
N PRO A 11 14.19 -8.48 -19.00
CA PRO A 11 12.80 -8.62 -18.57
C PRO A 11 12.47 -7.55 -17.52
N LEU A 12 11.34 -6.87 -17.70
CA LEU A 12 10.89 -5.84 -16.76
C LEU A 12 10.58 -6.48 -15.39
N PRO A 13 10.83 -5.77 -14.28
CA PRO A 13 10.43 -6.23 -12.96
C PRO A 13 8.94 -6.56 -12.96
N LYS A 14 8.55 -7.66 -12.30
CA LYS A 14 7.14 -7.96 -12.08
C LYS A 14 6.57 -6.92 -11.13
N LEU A 15 5.59 -6.15 -11.60
CA LEU A 15 4.79 -5.29 -10.75
C LEU A 15 3.78 -6.19 -10.03
N GLU A 16 4.08 -6.58 -8.80
CA GLU A 16 3.15 -7.37 -7.98
C GLU A 16 2.22 -6.43 -7.22
N SER A 17 0.91 -6.51 -7.53
CA SER A 17 -0.13 -5.77 -6.84
C SER A 17 -1.16 -6.75 -6.29
N THR A 18 -1.41 -6.71 -4.97
CA THR A 18 -2.43 -7.53 -4.33
C THR A 18 -3.70 -6.72 -4.14
N LYS A 19 -4.81 -7.18 -4.73
CA LYS A 19 -6.14 -6.58 -4.51
C LYS A 19 -6.76 -7.19 -3.25
N LEU A 20 -7.17 -6.34 -2.32
CA LEU A 20 -7.91 -6.72 -1.12
C LEU A 20 -9.31 -6.12 -1.15
N THR A 21 -10.32 -6.93 -0.82
CA THR A 21 -11.69 -6.48 -0.58
C THR A 21 -11.94 -6.56 0.92
N PHE A 22 -12.45 -5.48 1.52
CA PHE A 22 -12.81 -5.47 2.94
C PHE A 22 -14.21 -4.93 3.14
N ALA A 23 -14.90 -5.44 4.15
CA ALA A 23 -16.14 -4.87 4.64
C ALA A 23 -15.81 -3.72 5.61
N CYS A 24 -16.46 -2.58 5.43
CA CYS A 24 -16.39 -1.47 6.38
C CYS A 24 -17.80 -1.08 6.83
N SER A 25 -17.91 -0.45 8.00
CA SER A 25 -19.17 0.14 8.43
C SER A 25 -19.53 1.33 7.54
N VAL A 26 -20.83 1.63 7.44
CA VAL A 26 -21.33 2.81 6.72
C VAL A 26 -20.72 4.09 7.28
N SER A 27 -20.55 4.17 8.61
CA SER A 27 -19.91 5.31 9.27
C SER A 27 -18.47 5.51 8.81
N LEU A 28 -17.68 4.43 8.75
CA LEU A 28 -16.28 4.51 8.33
C LEU A 28 -16.17 4.95 6.87
N LYS A 29 -17.04 4.44 5.98
CA LYS A 29 -17.08 4.90 4.58
C LYS A 29 -17.37 6.40 4.49
N ALA A 30 -18.35 6.90 5.23
CA ALA A 30 -18.70 8.32 5.23
C ALA A 30 -17.56 9.21 5.75
N ASP A 31 -16.84 8.76 6.78
CA ASP A 31 -15.69 9.50 7.31
C ASP A 31 -14.50 9.49 6.34
N LEU A 32 -14.26 8.38 5.64
CA LEU A 32 -13.23 8.29 4.59
C LEU A 32 -13.55 9.23 3.41
N ASP A 33 -14.82 9.31 2.98
CA ASP A 33 -15.24 10.24 1.93
C ASP A 33 -15.08 11.69 2.34
N ARG A 34 -15.44 12.02 3.59
CA ARG A 34 -15.23 13.36 4.15
C ARG A 34 -13.75 13.70 4.20
N TYR A 35 -12.90 12.75 4.62
CA TYR A 35 -11.47 12.96 4.67
C TYR A 35 -10.89 13.22 3.28
N ALA A 36 -11.29 12.44 2.28
CA ALA A 36 -10.91 12.64 0.87
C ALA A 36 -11.28 14.05 0.37
N ALA A 37 -12.50 14.52 0.68
CA ALA A 37 -12.94 15.87 0.32
C ALA A 37 -12.11 16.97 1.02
N LEU A 38 -11.73 16.78 2.29
CA LEU A 38 -10.86 17.72 3.01
C LEU A 38 -9.43 17.72 2.45
N TYR A 39 -8.91 16.54 2.11
CA TYR A 39 -7.60 16.41 1.46
C TYR A 39 -7.57 17.17 0.12
N ALA A 40 -8.61 17.02 -0.70
CA ALA A 40 -8.74 17.74 -1.96
C ALA A 40 -8.80 19.27 -1.78
N GLN A 41 -9.49 19.74 -0.74
CA GLN A 41 -9.52 21.16 -0.41
C GLN A 41 -8.15 21.69 0.03
N ALA A 42 -7.37 20.89 0.76
CA ALA A 42 -6.06 21.29 1.26
C ALA A 42 -4.96 21.26 0.18
N TYR A 43 -5.00 20.29 -0.74
CA TYR A 43 -3.93 20.04 -1.71
C TYR A 43 -4.33 20.29 -3.17
N GLY A 44 -5.58 20.64 -3.45
CA GLY A 44 -6.07 21.03 -4.77
C GLY A 44 -6.33 19.88 -5.74
N GLU A 45 -6.14 18.63 -5.32
CA GLU A 45 -6.37 17.44 -6.15
C GLU A 45 -7.51 16.60 -5.58
N ALA A 46 -8.51 16.30 -6.41
CA ALA A 46 -9.60 15.41 -6.04
C ALA A 46 -9.09 13.97 -5.99
N VAL A 47 -9.00 13.41 -4.79
CA VAL A 47 -8.55 12.03 -4.56
C VAL A 47 -9.68 11.22 -3.94
N ASP A 48 -9.92 10.00 -4.40
CA ASP A 48 -10.89 9.08 -3.80
C ASP A 48 -10.30 8.41 -2.54
N ALA A 49 -11.16 8.08 -1.56
CA ALA A 49 -10.75 7.34 -0.38
C ALA A 49 -9.94 6.06 -0.70
N THR A 50 -10.30 5.34 -1.77
CA THR A 50 -9.59 4.14 -2.26
C THR A 50 -8.14 4.37 -2.60
N MET A 51 -7.76 5.58 -3.03
CA MET A 51 -6.37 5.96 -3.27
C MET A 51 -5.66 6.33 -1.97
N LEU A 52 -6.37 6.90 -0.99
CA LEU A 52 -5.79 7.30 0.30
C LEU A 52 -5.62 6.13 1.27
N ILE A 53 -6.52 5.14 1.24
CA ILE A 53 -6.54 3.99 2.16
C ILE A 53 -5.19 3.25 2.19
N PRO A 54 -4.54 2.90 1.05
CA PRO A 54 -3.23 2.26 1.08
C PRO A 54 -2.19 3.06 1.87
N TYR A 55 -2.07 4.37 1.59
CA TYR A 55 -1.13 5.25 2.28
C TYR A 55 -1.46 5.40 3.77
N MET A 56 -2.74 5.48 4.13
CA MET A 56 -3.19 5.52 5.53
C MET A 56 -2.81 4.25 6.29
N LEU A 57 -2.99 3.08 5.66
CA LEU A 57 -2.66 1.79 6.28
C LEU A 57 -1.15 1.60 6.39
N GLU A 58 -0.38 1.98 5.37
CA GLU A 58 1.09 1.93 5.41
C GLU A 58 1.65 2.82 6.52
N THR A 59 1.17 4.07 6.61
CA THR A 59 1.59 5.01 7.66
C THR A 59 1.18 4.51 9.04
N PHE A 60 -0.01 3.92 9.18
CA PHE A 60 -0.45 3.29 10.42
C PHE A 60 0.46 2.13 10.84
N MET A 61 0.73 1.18 9.95
CA MET A 61 1.60 0.02 10.24
C MET A 61 3.04 0.46 10.54
N ALA A 62 3.54 1.49 9.83
CA ALA A 62 4.84 2.08 10.10
C ALA A 62 4.88 2.84 11.44
N GLY A 63 3.76 3.42 11.89
CA GLY A 63 3.65 4.13 13.15
C GLY A 63 3.51 3.23 14.38
N ASP A 64 2.95 2.03 14.22
CA ASP A 64 2.67 1.11 15.32
C ASP A 64 3.94 0.44 15.86
N ARG A 65 4.47 0.99 16.96
CA ARG A 65 5.65 0.44 17.64
C ARG A 65 5.40 -0.94 18.26
N GLY A 66 4.17 -1.21 18.69
CA GLY A 66 3.77 -2.50 19.24
C GLY A 66 3.88 -3.58 18.17
N PHE A 67 3.35 -3.28 16.98
CA PHE A 67 3.49 -4.13 15.79
C PHE A 67 4.94 -4.30 15.36
N LYS A 68 5.73 -3.22 15.30
CA LYS A 68 7.16 -3.33 14.91
C LYS A 68 8.00 -4.19 15.86
N ARG A 69 7.70 -4.18 17.15
CA ARG A 69 8.42 -4.98 18.17
C ARG A 69 8.18 -6.48 18.03
N THR A 70 7.10 -6.92 17.40
CA THR A 70 6.84 -8.35 17.16
C THR A 70 7.57 -8.86 15.92
N GLN A 71 7.76 -8.01 14.90
CA GLN A 71 8.54 -8.36 13.69
C GLN A 71 10.00 -8.68 14.02
N THR A 72 10.66 -7.87 14.86
CA THR A 72 12.07 -8.10 15.21
C THR A 72 12.32 -9.39 15.97
N LYS A 73 11.31 -9.91 16.70
CA LYS A 73 11.38 -11.24 17.33
C LYS A 73 11.22 -12.37 16.32
N ASN A 74 10.35 -12.22 15.32
CA ASN A 74 10.11 -13.25 14.30
C ASN A 74 11.23 -13.34 13.27
N GLU A 75 11.78 -12.21 12.81
CA GLU A 75 12.91 -12.23 11.86
C GLU A 75 14.16 -12.87 12.49
N LYS A 76 14.43 -12.56 13.77
CA LYS A 76 15.56 -13.13 14.51
C LYS A 76 15.41 -14.63 14.81
N ALA A 77 14.18 -15.13 14.88
CA ALA A 77 13.87 -16.55 15.04
C ALA A 77 13.84 -17.32 13.70
N ALA A 78 13.57 -16.65 12.58
CA ALA A 78 13.64 -17.25 11.25
C ALA A 78 15.05 -17.26 10.65
N SER A 79 15.97 -16.46 11.21
CA SER A 79 17.40 -16.41 10.84
C SER A 79 18.31 -17.22 11.76
N ALA A 80 17.75 -18.04 12.66
CA ALA A 80 18.48 -18.90 13.61
C ALA A 80 18.06 -20.36 13.40
#